data_AF-A0AAD1B2N3-F1
#
_entry.id   AF-A0AAD1B2N3-F1
#
_cell.length_a   1.000
_cell.length_b   1.000
_cell.length_c   1.000
_cell.angle_alpha   90.00
_cell.angle_beta   90.00
_cell.angle_gamma   90.00
#
_symmetry.space_group_name_H-M   'P 1'
#
loop_
_entity.id
_entity.type
_entity.pdbx_description
1 polymer ?
#
loop_
_entity_poly.entity_id
_entity_poly.type
_entity_poly.pdbx_seq_one_letter_code
_entity_poly.pdbx_strand_id
1 'polypeptide(L)'
;MPGLKEICENLSTHSKMLAQSSEDKWSDSSSPVDEPVRRILLRGSEIIRGATNLGLSENPTALGILSRQLLELFISLHWVISDPERAARYAEFPTNELDRLAQMAMKDGLLSVKSKEDGADVTNDFLSTRNKPKKGVSIEQQARESGILDLYQILYRFMSLETHGKSETVVNPAERSEVTLEHLQTIGAISQVFGHTAILWLLHRQKITNEKVRELLGA
;
A
#
# COMPACT_ATOMS: atom_id res chain seq x y z
N MET A 1 22.92 18.87 -1.29
CA MET A 1 21.93 17.77 -1.33
C MET A 1 22.57 16.55 -0.70
N PRO A 2 21.84 15.77 0.12
CA PRO A 2 22.37 14.53 0.67
C PRO A 2 22.73 13.55 -0.45
N GLY A 3 23.80 12.77 -0.26
CA GLY A 3 24.19 11.75 -1.24
C GLY A 3 23.22 10.56 -1.24
N LEU A 4 23.15 9.80 -2.34
CA LEU A 4 22.30 8.60 -2.47
C LEU A 4 22.43 7.65 -1.27
N LYS A 5 23.67 7.40 -0.83
CA LYS A 5 23.96 6.51 0.31
C LYS A 5 23.33 7.01 1.61
N GLU A 6 23.42 8.31 1.88
CA GLU A 6 22.86 8.93 3.09
C GLU A 6 21.33 8.82 3.12
N ILE A 7 20.66 9.06 1.98
CA ILE A 7 19.20 8.88 1.89
C ILE A 7 18.80 7.43 2.11
N CYS A 8 19.52 6.47 1.52
CA CYS A 8 19.26 5.05 1.75
C CYS A 8 19.45 4.65 3.22
N GLU A 9 20.47 5.18 3.90
CA GLU A 9 20.70 4.93 5.33
C GLU A 9 19.57 5.52 6.20
N ASN A 10 19.13 6.74 5.90
CA ASN A 10 18.00 7.39 6.58
C ASN A 10 16.69 6.62 6.39
N LEU A 11 16.36 6.24 5.15
CA LEU A 11 15.18 5.43 4.84
C LEU A 11 15.25 4.04 5.48
N SER A 12 16.43 3.45 5.56
CA SER A 12 16.64 2.14 6.21
C SER A 12 16.36 2.25 7.70
N THR A 13 16.86 3.30 8.35
CA THR A 13 16.56 3.59 9.76
C THR A 13 15.07 3.83 9.97
N HIS A 14 14.44 4.67 9.14
CA HIS A 14 13.01 4.95 9.21
C HIS A 14 12.16 3.68 9.04
N SER A 15 12.49 2.82 8.07
CA SER A 15 11.78 1.55 7.85
C SER A 15 11.79 0.66 9.10
N LYS A 16 12.93 0.54 9.79
CA LYS A 16 13.04 -0.22 11.04
C LYS A 16 12.18 0.37 12.16
N MET A 17 12.16 1.71 12.28
CA MET A 17 11.31 2.39 13.26
C MET A 17 9.82 2.13 13.00
N LEU A 18 9.38 2.17 11.74
CA LEU A 18 7.99 1.89 11.38
C LEU A 18 7.62 0.42 11.64
N ALA A 19 8.52 -0.51 11.33
CA ALA A 19 8.32 -1.93 11.63
C ALA A 19 8.15 -2.16 13.14
N GLN A 20 9.05 -1.61 13.96
CA GLN A 20 8.95 -1.68 15.42
C GLN A 20 7.63 -1.06 15.94
N SER A 21 7.28 0.12 15.43
CA SER A 21 6.05 0.83 15.82
C SER A 21 4.78 0.02 15.53
N SER A 22 4.83 -0.87 14.53
CA SER A 22 3.72 -1.77 14.19
C SER A 22 3.49 -2.89 15.22
N GLU A 23 4.51 -3.23 16.01
CA GLU A 23 4.47 -4.27 17.04
C GLU A 23 4.20 -3.69 18.44
N ASP A 24 4.63 -2.45 18.67
CA ASP A 24 4.54 -1.77 19.97
C ASP A 24 3.09 -1.62 20.46
N LYS A 25 2.85 -1.92 21.73
CA LYS A 25 1.54 -1.70 22.38
C LYS A 25 1.47 -0.30 22.96
N TRP A 26 0.73 0.59 22.28
CA TRP A 26 0.68 2.01 22.59
C TRP A 26 -0.52 2.45 23.44
N SER A 27 -1.61 1.67 23.46
CA SER A 27 -2.85 2.03 24.14
C SER A 27 -3.46 0.83 24.87
N ASP A 28 -3.98 1.07 26.07
CA ASP A 28 -4.77 0.09 26.83
C ASP A 28 -6.19 -0.08 26.28
N SER A 29 -6.64 0.84 25.41
CA SER A 29 -7.95 0.79 24.76
C SER A 29 -7.85 0.13 23.38
N SER A 30 -8.56 -0.99 23.20
CA SER A 30 -8.60 -1.72 21.92
C SER A 30 -9.48 -1.02 20.90
N SER A 31 -8.96 -0.75 19.70
CA SER A 31 -9.76 -0.31 18.55
C SER A 31 -9.75 -1.36 17.44
N PRO A 32 -10.89 -1.66 16.78
CA PRO A 32 -10.92 -2.57 15.64
C PRO A 32 -10.10 -2.06 14.44
N VAL A 33 -9.72 -0.78 14.44
CA VAL A 33 -8.89 -0.13 13.41
C VAL A 33 -7.39 -0.45 13.58
N ASP A 34 -6.97 -0.81 14.80
CA ASP A 34 -5.54 -0.94 15.12
C ASP A 34 -4.85 -2.02 14.32
N GLU A 35 -5.46 -3.20 14.22
CA GLU A 35 -4.87 -4.33 13.51
C GLU A 35 -4.71 -4.04 12.00
N PRO A 36 -5.72 -3.51 11.29
CA PRO A 36 -5.52 -2.98 9.94
C PRO A 36 -4.39 -1.95 9.81
N VAL A 37 -4.31 -0.99 10.72
CA VAL A 37 -3.25 0.05 10.70
C VAL A 37 -1.87 -0.57 10.89
N ARG A 38 -1.70 -1.49 11.84
CA ARG A 38 -0.43 -2.21 12.08
C ARG A 38 0.02 -3.00 10.87
N ARG A 39 -0.90 -3.73 10.22
CA ARG A 39 -0.61 -4.48 8.99
C ARG A 39 -0.19 -3.56 7.84
N ILE A 40 -0.87 -2.43 7.69
CA ILE A 40 -0.50 -1.44 6.66
C ILE A 40 0.89 -0.87 6.97
N LEU A 41 1.14 -0.47 8.22
CA LEU A 41 2.42 0.09 8.67
C LEU A 41 3.58 -0.85 8.42
N LEU A 42 3.43 -2.13 8.78
CA LEU A 42 4.43 -3.17 8.55
C LEU A 42 4.68 -3.41 7.05
N ARG A 43 3.63 -3.36 6.22
CA ARG A 43 3.81 -3.47 4.76
C ARG A 43 4.53 -2.25 4.20
N GLY A 44 4.22 -1.06 4.69
CA GLY A 44 4.90 0.17 4.32
C GLY A 44 6.39 0.13 4.68
N SER A 45 6.74 -0.36 5.87
CA SER A 45 8.16 -0.53 6.25
C SER A 45 8.91 -1.48 5.32
N GLU A 46 8.27 -2.58 4.89
CA GLU A 46 8.88 -3.52 3.95
C GLU A 46 9.09 -2.92 2.55
N ILE A 47 8.15 -2.10 2.07
CA ILE A 47 8.33 -1.36 0.81
C ILE A 47 9.48 -0.37 0.90
N ILE A 48 9.57 0.39 1.99
CA ILE A 48 10.67 1.34 2.21
C ILE A 48 12.00 0.60 2.30
N ARG A 49 12.05 -0.54 3.01
CA ARG A 49 13.23 -1.42 3.07
C ARG A 49 13.63 -1.95 1.69
N GLY A 50 12.66 -2.31 0.84
CA GLY A 50 12.92 -2.70 -0.54
C GLY A 50 13.49 -1.56 -1.38
N ALA A 51 12.94 -0.36 -1.21
CA ALA A 51 13.40 0.84 -1.89
C ALA A 51 14.86 1.20 -1.54
N THR A 52 15.31 1.03 -0.30
CA THR A 52 16.70 1.33 0.04
C THR A 52 17.69 0.43 -0.70
N ASN A 53 17.37 -0.86 -0.84
CA ASN A 53 18.20 -1.80 -1.61
C ASN A 53 18.22 -1.44 -3.11
N LEU A 54 17.08 -1.03 -3.66
CA LEU A 54 16.97 -0.60 -5.06
C LEU A 54 17.67 0.74 -5.32
N GLY A 55 17.67 1.63 -4.33
CA GLY A 55 18.43 2.88 -4.36
C GLY A 55 19.93 2.65 -4.44
N LEU A 56 20.46 1.70 -3.66
CA LEU A 56 21.88 1.35 -3.68
C LEU A 56 22.32 0.68 -5.00
N SER A 57 21.39 0.04 -5.70
CA SER A 57 21.62 -0.56 -7.03
C SER A 57 21.21 0.34 -8.19
N GLU A 58 20.79 1.58 -7.91
CA GLU A 58 20.32 2.57 -8.87
C GLU A 58 19.29 2.01 -9.86
N ASN A 59 18.20 1.46 -9.35
CA ASN A 59 17.10 0.95 -10.16
C ASN A 59 15.88 1.90 -10.09
N PRO A 60 15.88 3.01 -10.86
CA PRO A 60 14.83 4.02 -10.79
C PRO A 60 13.46 3.47 -11.20
N THR A 61 13.39 2.60 -12.21
CA THR A 61 12.13 2.01 -12.68
C THR A 61 11.42 1.25 -11.55
N ALA A 62 12.16 0.40 -10.82
CA ALA A 62 11.59 -0.33 -9.70
C ALA A 62 11.23 0.60 -8.53
N LEU A 63 12.02 1.65 -8.29
CA LEU A 63 11.73 2.67 -7.29
C LEU A 63 10.44 3.45 -7.60
N GLY A 64 10.19 3.80 -8.86
CA GLY A 64 8.94 4.42 -9.30
C GLY A 64 7.71 3.59 -8.94
N ILE A 65 7.78 2.28 -9.22
CA ILE A 65 6.72 1.31 -8.85
C ILE A 65 6.52 1.27 -7.32
N LEU A 66 7.60 1.19 -6.55
CA LEU A 66 7.51 1.18 -5.08
C LEU A 66 6.98 2.50 -4.52
N SER A 67 7.35 3.63 -5.12
CA SER A 67 6.85 4.96 -4.75
C SER A 67 5.33 5.00 -4.88
N ARG A 68 4.80 4.52 -6.02
CA ARG A 68 3.36 4.43 -6.27
C ARG A 68 2.67 3.50 -5.27
N GLN A 69 3.26 2.34 -5.00
CA GLN A 69 2.71 1.38 -4.05
C GLN A 69 2.65 1.94 -2.62
N LEU A 70 3.66 2.71 -2.21
CA LEU A 70 3.68 3.37 -0.91
C LEU A 70 2.59 4.43 -0.81
N LEU A 71 2.35 5.20 -1.88
CA LEU A 71 1.24 6.15 -1.94
C LEU A 71 -0.14 5.46 -1.86
N GLU A 72 -0.32 4.31 -2.51
CA GLU A 72 -1.55 3.51 -2.37
C GLU A 72 -1.80 3.05 -0.94
N LEU A 73 -0.74 2.62 -0.25
CA LEU A 73 -0.83 2.23 1.15
C LEU A 73 -1.14 3.43 2.04
N PHE A 74 -0.59 4.61 1.75
CA PHE A 74 -0.96 5.84 2.46
C PHE A 74 -2.44 6.19 2.26
N ILE A 75 -2.95 6.14 1.03
CA ILE A 75 -4.38 6.38 0.77
C ILE A 75 -5.24 5.36 1.52
N SER A 76 -4.83 4.08 1.51
CA SER A 76 -5.52 3.01 2.23
C SER A 76 -5.49 3.22 3.74
N LEU A 77 -4.35 3.62 4.30
CA LEU A 77 -4.20 3.96 5.70
C LEU A 77 -5.15 5.08 6.09
N HIS A 78 -5.14 6.19 5.33
CA HIS A 78 -5.98 7.35 5.56
C HIS A 78 -7.48 6.99 5.51
N TRP A 79 -7.85 6.14 4.57
CA TRP A 79 -9.21 5.61 4.45
C TRP A 79 -9.59 4.69 5.63
N VAL A 80 -8.71 3.79 6.04
CA VAL A 80 -8.93 2.86 7.16
C VAL A 80 -9.12 3.61 8.48
N ILE A 81 -8.29 4.61 8.79
CA ILE A 81 -8.41 5.36 10.04
C ILE A 81 -9.63 6.27 10.08
N SER A 82 -10.22 6.58 8.91
CA SER A 82 -11.33 7.52 8.84
C SER A 82 -12.65 6.97 9.39
N ASP A 83 -12.85 5.66 9.41
CA ASP A 83 -14.10 5.01 9.83
C ASP A 83 -13.87 3.52 10.20
N PRO A 84 -14.30 3.04 11.39
CA PRO A 84 -14.22 1.63 11.77
C PRO A 84 -14.85 0.65 10.77
N GLU A 85 -15.94 1.02 10.08
CA GLU A 85 -16.55 0.14 9.07
C GLU A 85 -15.63 -0.04 7.86
N ARG A 86 -14.87 1.01 7.49
CA ARG A 86 -13.87 0.95 6.41
C ARG A 86 -12.70 0.06 6.80
N ALA A 87 -12.27 0.12 8.06
CA ALA A 87 -11.24 -0.77 8.60
C ALA A 87 -11.66 -2.24 8.53
N ALA A 88 -12.90 -2.55 8.93
CA ALA A 88 -13.45 -3.90 8.81
C ALA A 88 -13.51 -4.37 7.35
N ARG A 89 -13.99 -3.51 6.44
CA ARG A 89 -14.01 -3.80 5.00
C ARG A 89 -12.61 -4.06 4.44
N TYR A 90 -11.62 -3.24 4.82
CA TYR A 90 -10.23 -3.40 4.38
C TYR A 90 -9.65 -4.76 4.80
N ALA A 91 -9.94 -5.20 6.03
CA ALA A 91 -9.47 -6.47 6.56
C ALA A 91 -9.98 -7.68 5.75
N GLU A 92 -11.16 -7.57 5.13
CA GLU A 92 -11.76 -8.61 4.29
C GLU A 92 -11.28 -8.57 2.82
N PHE A 93 -10.57 -7.53 2.37
CA PHE A 93 -10.21 -7.39 0.95
C PHE A 93 -9.41 -8.56 0.39
N PRO A 94 -8.34 -9.05 1.05
CA PRO A 94 -7.53 -10.14 0.47
C PRO A 94 -8.32 -11.42 0.28
N THR A 95 -9.15 -11.79 1.26
CA THR A 95 -9.96 -13.02 1.20
C THR A 95 -11.09 -12.89 0.19
N ASN A 96 -11.77 -11.74 0.12
CA ASN A 96 -12.80 -11.47 -0.87
C ASN A 96 -12.25 -11.49 -2.31
N GLU A 97 -11.05 -10.96 -2.52
CA GLU A 97 -10.41 -10.97 -3.84
C GLU A 97 -9.95 -12.37 -4.25
N LEU A 98 -9.40 -13.15 -3.32
CA LEU A 98 -9.06 -14.56 -3.57
C LEU A 98 -10.30 -15.39 -3.91
N ASP A 99 -11.40 -15.23 -3.16
CA ASP A 99 -12.67 -15.90 -3.45
C ASP A 99 -13.21 -15.46 -4.83
N ARG A 100 -13.10 -14.18 -5.18
CA ARG A 100 -13.47 -13.67 -6.50
C ARG A 100 -12.67 -14.32 -7.63
N LEU A 101 -11.34 -14.35 -7.50
CA LEU A 101 -10.46 -14.93 -8.53
C LEU A 101 -10.67 -16.44 -8.66
N ALA A 102 -10.85 -17.16 -7.54
CA ALA A 102 -11.14 -18.58 -7.54
C ALA A 102 -12.48 -18.88 -8.23
N GLN A 103 -13.54 -18.15 -7.88
CA GLN A 103 -14.85 -18.32 -8.53
C GLN A 103 -14.82 -18.00 -10.03
N MET A 104 -14.02 -17.01 -10.45
CA MET A 104 -13.83 -16.72 -11.89
C MET A 104 -13.11 -17.87 -12.59
N ALA A 105 -11.97 -18.31 -12.07
CA ALA A 105 -11.22 -19.42 -12.64
C ALA A 105 -12.07 -20.71 -12.73
N MET A 106 -12.93 -20.97 -11.75
CA MET A 106 -13.87 -22.10 -11.79
C MET A 106 -14.93 -21.96 -12.89
N LYS A 107 -15.49 -20.77 -13.07
CA LYS A 107 -16.47 -20.49 -14.14
C LYS A 107 -15.86 -20.61 -15.53
N ASP A 108 -14.58 -20.27 -15.65
CA ASP A 108 -13.82 -20.37 -16.90
C ASP A 108 -13.27 -21.79 -17.15
N GLY A 109 -13.51 -22.74 -16.23
CA GLY A 109 -13.04 -24.12 -16.33
C GLY A 109 -11.54 -24.30 -16.08
N LEU A 110 -10.86 -23.29 -15.52
CA LEU A 110 -9.42 -23.27 -15.23
C LEU A 110 -9.09 -23.81 -13.83
N LEU A 111 -10.09 -23.92 -12.96
CA LEU A 111 -9.97 -24.45 -11.60
C LEU A 111 -11.17 -25.36 -11.32
N SER A 112 -10.96 -26.50 -10.68
CA SER A 112 -12.05 -27.39 -10.27
C SER A 112 -11.96 -27.76 -8.79
N VAL A 113 -13.13 -28.03 -8.21
CA VAL A 113 -13.28 -28.57 -6.86
C VAL A 113 -13.65 -30.03 -7.00
N LYS A 114 -12.84 -30.90 -6.40
CA LYS A 114 -13.12 -32.35 -6.38
C LYS A 114 -13.58 -32.78 -5.00
N SER A 115 -14.56 -33.67 -4.98
CA SER A 115 -14.97 -34.38 -3.78
C SER A 115 -13.79 -35.19 -3.24
N LYS A 116 -13.61 -35.19 -1.92
CA LYS A 116 -12.57 -35.97 -1.26
C LYS A 116 -12.88 -37.47 -1.22
N GLU A 117 -14.16 -37.85 -1.30
CA GLU A 117 -14.61 -39.22 -1.11
C GLU A 117 -14.39 -40.06 -2.37
N ASP A 118 -14.74 -39.51 -3.53
CA ASP A 118 -14.78 -40.22 -4.81
C ASP A 118 -13.99 -39.51 -5.93
N GLY A 119 -13.47 -38.31 -5.67
CA GLY A 119 -12.73 -37.52 -6.66
C GLY A 119 -13.60 -36.88 -7.74
N ALA A 120 -14.93 -36.95 -7.62
CA ALA A 120 -15.85 -36.38 -8.60
C ALA A 120 -15.72 -34.85 -8.67
N ASP A 121 -15.88 -34.28 -9.87
CA ASP A 121 -15.92 -32.83 -10.04
C ASP A 121 -17.24 -32.27 -9.53
N VAL A 122 -17.17 -31.49 -8.46
CA VAL A 122 -18.32 -30.87 -7.78
C VAL A 122 -18.30 -29.35 -7.91
N THR A 123 -17.59 -28.81 -8.90
CA THR A 123 -17.37 -27.37 -9.07
C THR A 123 -18.68 -26.59 -9.23
N ASN A 124 -19.64 -27.13 -9.99
CA ASN A 124 -20.93 -26.46 -10.21
C ASN A 124 -21.76 -26.38 -8.92
N ASP A 125 -21.80 -27.47 -8.15
CA ASP A 125 -22.51 -27.52 -6.88
C ASP A 125 -21.85 -26.57 -5.86
N PHE A 126 -20.51 -26.56 -5.82
CA PHE A 126 -19.75 -25.62 -5.00
C PHE A 126 -20.03 -24.16 -5.36
N LEU A 127 -20.06 -23.81 -6.65
CA LEU A 127 -20.34 -22.45 -7.10
C LEU A 127 -21.79 -22.03 -6.84
N SER A 128 -22.76 -22.95 -6.93
CA SER A 128 -24.19 -22.64 -6.75
C SER A 128 -24.56 -22.25 -5.32
N THR A 129 -23.78 -22.70 -4.34
CA THR A 129 -23.98 -22.41 -2.91
C THR A 129 -23.16 -21.22 -2.41
N ARG A 130 -22.29 -20.64 -3.26
CA ARG A 130 -21.41 -19.54 -2.89
C ARG A 130 -22.06 -18.17 -3.07
N ASN A 131 -21.85 -17.30 -2.09
CA ASN A 131 -22.23 -15.90 -2.19
C ASN A 131 -21.39 -15.20 -3.25
N LYS A 132 -21.98 -14.16 -3.87
CA LYS A 132 -21.26 -13.29 -4.79
C LYS A 132 -20.16 -12.54 -4.01
N PRO A 133 -18.90 -12.61 -4.46
CA PRO A 133 -17.79 -11.90 -3.82
C PRO A 133 -18.05 -10.40 -3.82
N LYS A 134 -17.79 -9.75 -2.69
CA LYS A 134 -17.84 -8.28 -2.60
C LYS A 134 -16.62 -7.71 -3.31
N LYS A 135 -16.84 -6.81 -4.26
CA LYS A 135 -15.76 -6.09 -4.94
C LYS A 135 -15.02 -5.20 -3.94
N GLY A 136 -13.70 -5.19 -3.99
CA GLY A 136 -12.87 -4.26 -3.23
C GLY A 136 -13.16 -2.80 -3.58
N VAL A 137 -12.75 -1.88 -2.70
CA VAL A 137 -12.86 -0.44 -2.95
C VAL A 137 -11.61 0.03 -3.68
N SER A 138 -11.78 0.63 -4.87
CA SER A 138 -10.65 1.16 -5.64
C SER A 138 -9.92 2.28 -4.89
N ILE A 139 -8.62 2.44 -5.14
CA ILE A 139 -7.80 3.53 -4.54
C ILE A 139 -8.42 4.92 -4.78
N GLU A 140 -8.97 5.19 -5.97
CA GLU A 140 -9.67 6.47 -6.24
C GLU A 140 -10.84 6.69 -5.28
N GLN A 141 -11.67 5.66 -5.10
CA GLN A 141 -12.82 5.71 -4.21
C GLN A 141 -12.38 5.88 -2.75
N GLN A 142 -11.31 5.20 -2.32
CA GLN A 142 -10.73 5.38 -0.99
C GLN A 142 -10.25 6.83 -0.76
N ALA A 143 -9.56 7.42 -1.74
CA ALA A 143 -9.10 8.80 -1.69
C ALA A 143 -10.29 9.80 -1.65
N ARG A 144 -11.32 9.55 -2.45
CA ARG A 144 -12.55 10.35 -2.48
C ARG A 144 -13.29 10.30 -1.15
N GLU A 145 -13.50 9.11 -0.61
CA GLU A 145 -14.22 8.91 0.66
C GLU A 145 -13.45 9.43 1.88
N SER A 146 -12.14 9.57 1.79
CA SER A 146 -11.28 10.09 2.85
C SER A 146 -10.82 11.54 2.63
N GLY A 147 -11.34 12.22 1.60
CA GLY A 147 -11.13 13.65 1.38
C GLY A 147 -9.76 14.04 0.81
N ILE A 148 -8.96 13.09 0.33
CA ILE A 148 -7.61 13.31 -0.24
C ILE A 148 -7.55 12.98 -1.74
N LEU A 149 -8.65 13.28 -2.45
CA LEU A 149 -8.76 13.02 -3.89
C LEU A 149 -7.71 13.79 -4.71
N ASP A 150 -7.30 14.97 -4.25
CA ASP A 150 -6.22 15.76 -4.84
C ASP A 150 -4.91 14.98 -4.95
N LEU A 151 -4.51 14.24 -3.92
CA LEU A 151 -3.31 13.39 -3.96
C LEU A 151 -3.43 12.28 -5.01
N TYR A 152 -4.62 11.71 -5.16
CA TYR A 152 -4.88 10.73 -6.21
C TYR A 152 -4.75 11.36 -7.61
N GLN A 153 -5.29 12.57 -7.79
CA GLN A 153 -5.27 13.25 -9.09
C GLN A 153 -3.88 13.73 -9.50
N ILE A 154 -3.10 14.25 -8.55
CA ILE A 154 -1.85 14.99 -8.81
C ILE A 154 -0.61 14.12 -8.65
N LEU A 155 -0.60 13.15 -7.74
CA LEU A 155 0.57 12.29 -7.52
C LEU A 155 0.33 10.92 -8.16
N TYR A 156 -0.71 10.22 -7.71
CA TYR A 156 -0.93 8.82 -8.07
C TYR A 156 -1.08 8.58 -9.58
N ARG A 157 -1.83 9.43 -10.28
CA ARG A 157 -2.04 9.28 -11.74
C ARG A 157 -0.76 9.41 -12.54
N PHE A 158 0.14 10.32 -12.14
CA PHE A 158 1.41 10.53 -12.83
C PHE A 158 2.37 9.36 -12.55
N MET A 159 2.49 8.95 -11.29
CA MET A 159 3.32 7.80 -10.90
C MET A 159 2.83 6.48 -11.54
N SER A 160 1.56 6.39 -11.90
CA SER A 160 1.00 5.22 -12.58
C SER A 160 1.51 5.06 -14.03
N LEU A 161 2.05 6.11 -14.66
CA LEU A 161 2.63 6.02 -16.00
C LEU A 161 3.83 5.05 -16.02
N GLU A 162 4.71 5.16 -15.03
CA GLU A 162 5.87 4.29 -14.87
C GLU A 162 5.46 2.84 -14.60
N THR A 163 4.49 2.64 -13.71
CA THR A 163 4.03 1.29 -13.33
C THR A 163 3.35 0.55 -14.49
N HIS A 164 2.75 1.27 -15.42
CA HIS A 164 2.13 0.69 -16.61
C HIS A 164 3.07 0.59 -17.82
N GLY A 165 4.37 0.86 -17.65
CA GLY A 165 5.36 0.82 -18.74
C GLY A 165 5.10 1.87 -19.82
N LYS A 166 4.48 2.99 -19.45
CA LYS A 166 4.20 4.12 -20.34
C LYS A 166 5.27 5.23 -20.26
N SER A 167 6.28 5.04 -19.41
CA SER A 167 7.49 5.87 -19.36
C SER A 167 8.64 5.14 -20.06
N GLU A 168 9.60 5.91 -20.57
CA GLU A 168 10.84 5.36 -21.11
C GLU A 168 11.71 4.79 -19.97
N THR A 169 12.51 3.77 -20.29
CA THR A 169 13.50 3.24 -19.35
C THR A 169 14.76 4.07 -19.43
N VAL A 170 15.17 4.64 -18.30
CA VAL A 170 16.41 5.44 -18.21
C VAL A 170 17.62 4.51 -18.32
N VAL A 171 18.37 4.65 -19.42
CA VAL A 171 19.59 3.87 -19.70
C VAL A 171 20.88 4.66 -19.49
N ASN A 172 20.81 5.99 -19.51
CA ASN A 172 21.97 6.84 -19.30
C ASN A 172 22.40 6.79 -17.82
N PRO A 173 23.68 6.51 -17.49
CA PRO A 173 24.11 6.37 -16.10
C PRO A 173 23.92 7.64 -15.24
N ALA A 174 24.18 8.84 -15.78
CA ALA A 174 24.04 10.08 -15.02
C ALA A 174 22.58 10.39 -14.73
N GLU A 175 21.72 10.29 -15.75
CA GLU A 175 20.27 10.45 -15.61
C GLU A 175 19.68 9.39 -14.67
N ARG A 176 20.18 8.14 -14.74
CA ARG A 176 19.75 7.06 -13.84
C ARG A 176 20.02 7.40 -12.38
N SER A 177 21.19 7.95 -12.06
CA SER A 177 21.52 8.37 -10.69
C SER A 177 20.62 9.53 -10.22
N GLU A 178 20.32 10.49 -11.10
CA GLU A 178 19.41 11.61 -10.81
C GLU A 178 17.98 11.14 -10.55
N VAL A 179 17.40 10.33 -11.43
CA VAL A 179 16.04 9.79 -11.28
C VAL A 179 15.96 8.84 -10.07
N THR A 180 17.03 8.10 -9.78
CA THR A 180 17.11 7.29 -8.53
C THR A 180 16.98 8.19 -7.31
N LEU A 181 17.69 9.32 -7.28
CA LEU A 181 17.63 10.28 -6.19
C LEU A 181 16.23 10.87 -6.03
N GLU A 182 15.59 11.27 -7.14
CA GLU A 182 14.23 11.82 -7.14
C GLU A 182 13.19 10.83 -6.57
N HIS A 183 13.25 9.57 -6.98
CA HIS A 183 12.35 8.55 -6.44
C HIS A 183 12.61 8.27 -4.95
N LEU A 184 13.87 8.22 -4.51
CA LEU A 184 14.19 8.04 -3.10
C LEU A 184 13.69 9.22 -2.25
N GLN A 185 13.80 10.45 -2.75
CA GLN A 185 13.24 11.64 -2.10
C GLN A 185 11.72 11.57 -2.02
N THR A 186 11.07 11.16 -3.11
CA THR A 186 9.61 10.95 -3.16
C THR A 186 9.16 9.90 -2.15
N ILE A 187 9.85 8.76 -2.08
CA ILE A 187 9.61 7.72 -1.07
C ILE A 187 9.84 8.26 0.34
N GLY A 188 10.87 9.08 0.54
CA GLY A 188 11.12 9.78 1.79
C GLY A 188 9.93 10.61 2.25
N ALA A 189 9.45 11.52 1.39
CA ALA A 189 8.30 12.38 1.70
C ALA A 189 7.04 11.57 2.02
N ILE A 190 6.70 10.58 1.19
CA ILE A 190 5.53 9.72 1.42
C ILE A 190 5.70 8.92 2.72
N SER A 191 6.90 8.40 3.00
CA SER A 191 7.17 7.61 4.20
C SER A 191 7.02 8.41 5.50
N GLN A 192 7.29 9.71 5.47
CA GLN A 192 7.13 10.60 6.62
C GLN A 192 5.65 10.80 6.94
N VAL A 193 4.83 11.19 5.95
CA VAL A 193 3.39 11.37 6.17
C VAL A 193 2.70 10.05 6.51
N PHE A 194 3.14 8.95 5.90
CA PHE A 194 2.67 7.60 6.18
C PHE A 194 2.92 7.19 7.63
N GLY A 195 4.17 7.32 8.09
CA GLY A 195 4.56 7.01 9.46
C GLY A 195 3.85 7.91 10.48
N HIS A 196 3.80 9.21 10.22
CA HIS A 196 3.10 10.17 11.07
C HIS A 196 1.62 9.80 11.23
N THR A 197 0.93 9.50 10.12
CA THR A 197 -0.49 9.13 10.12
C THR A 197 -0.75 7.85 10.93
N ALA A 198 0.08 6.83 10.76
CA ALA A 198 -0.09 5.56 11.48
C ALA A 198 0.19 5.73 12.99
N ILE A 199 1.28 6.40 13.35
CA ILE A 199 1.68 6.60 14.75
C ILE A 199 0.67 7.51 15.47
N LEU A 200 0.22 8.59 14.83
CA LEU A 200 -0.80 9.48 15.41
C LEU A 200 -2.10 8.73 15.75
N TRP A 201 -2.50 7.77 14.90
CA TRP A 201 -3.63 6.90 15.21
C TRP A 201 -3.32 5.90 16.34
N LEU A 202 -2.22 5.16 16.23
CA LEU A 202 -1.88 4.09 17.18
C LEU A 202 -1.62 4.62 18.60
N LEU A 203 -1.00 5.79 18.71
CA LEU A 203 -0.62 6.41 19.98
C LEU A 203 -1.70 7.32 20.55
N HIS A 204 -2.32 8.15 19.69
CA HIS A 204 -3.19 9.24 20.16
C HIS A 204 -4.65 9.12 19.72
N ARG A 205 -5.01 8.12 18.90
CA ARG A 205 -6.36 8.00 18.29
C ARG A 205 -6.77 9.23 17.48
N GLN A 206 -5.79 9.95 16.97
CA GLN A 206 -6.00 11.17 16.21
C GLN A 206 -5.87 10.90 14.72
N LYS A 207 -6.71 11.60 13.95
CA LYS A 207 -6.64 11.60 12.49
C LYS A 207 -5.81 12.79 12.06
N ILE A 208 -4.95 12.58 11.08
CA ILE A 208 -4.23 13.68 10.43
C ILE A 208 -5.22 14.54 9.63
N THR A 209 -4.99 15.85 9.55
CA THR A 209 -5.79 16.74 8.69
C THR A 209 -5.21 16.77 7.28
N ASN A 210 -6.05 17.09 6.29
CA ASN A 210 -5.60 17.23 4.91
C ASN A 210 -4.53 18.33 4.75
N GLU A 211 -4.65 19.41 5.50
CA GLU A 211 -3.66 20.49 5.52
C GLU A 211 -2.31 19.98 6.02
N LYS A 212 -2.31 19.15 7.06
CA LYS A 212 -1.08 18.56 7.59
C LYS A 212 -0.48 17.53 6.64
N VAL A 213 -1.33 16.78 5.92
CA VAL A 213 -0.87 15.87 4.87
C VAL A 213 -0.13 16.63 3.77
N ARG A 214 -0.68 17.75 3.30
CA ARG A 214 -0.04 18.61 2.28
C ARG A 214 1.27 19.19 2.79
N GLU A 215 1.25 19.74 4.00
CA GLU A 215 2.45 20.29 4.66
C GLU A 215 3.58 19.27 4.73
N LEU A 216 3.30 18.03 5.14
CA LEU A 216 4.30 16.96 5.25
C LEU A 216 4.78 16.42 3.90
N LEU A 217 3.96 16.53 2.85
CA LEU A 217 4.35 16.19 1.48
C LEU A 217 5.11 17.33 0.78
N GLY A 218 5.20 18.51 1.39
CA GLY A 218 5.82 19.69 0.81
C GLY A 218 4.98 20.36 -0.29
N ALA A 219 3.64 20.21 -0.22
CA ALA A 219 2.67 20.75 -1.16
C ALA A 219 1.92 21.98 -0.61
#